data_AF-A0A7S2DW37-F1
#
_entry.id   AF-A0A7S2DW37-F1
#
_cell.length_a   1.000
_cell.length_b   1.000
_cell.length_c   1.000
_cell.angle_alpha   90.00
_cell.angle_beta   90.00
_cell.angle_gamma   90.00
#
_symmetry.space_group_name_H-M   'P 1'
#
loop_
_entity.id
_entity.type
_entity.pdbx_description
1 polymer ?
#
loop_
_entity_poly.entity_id
_entity_poly.type
_entity_poly.pdbx_seq_one_letter_code
_entity_poly.pdbx_strand_id
1 'polypeptide(L)'
;YRARSYCPGGSCVQIVNPAGHRTRTPIHIHSYHYNGHGAHLKHRLESATCGKGGWHSGGFPCGGRAKYFRGYPPVFSVYGGSGRACVTVWPGSCHGGTIVLVSYGCSIEHSISRR
;
A
#
# COMPACT_ATOMS: atom_id res chain seq x y z
N TYR A 1 5.79 -13.30 7.85
CA TYR A 1 5.43 -11.96 8.37
C TYR A 1 4.00 -11.97 8.89
N ARG A 2 3.76 -11.62 10.17
CA ARG A 2 2.39 -11.52 10.75
C ARG A 2 1.48 -10.54 9.99
N ALA A 3 2.03 -9.47 9.40
CA ALA A 3 1.25 -8.57 8.58
C ALA A 3 0.56 -9.31 7.42
N ARG A 4 1.30 -10.16 6.68
CA ARG A 4 0.73 -10.94 5.57
C ARG A 4 -0.40 -11.89 6.01
N SER A 5 -0.39 -12.43 7.23
CA SER A 5 -1.49 -13.31 7.67
C SER A 5 -2.81 -12.58 7.89
N TYR A 6 -2.79 -11.28 8.22
CA TYR A 6 -4.00 -10.46 8.32
C TYR A 6 -4.53 -9.98 6.97
N CYS A 7 -3.71 -10.07 5.92
CA CYS A 7 -4.09 -9.72 4.56
C CYS A 7 -3.40 -10.68 3.57
N PRO A 8 -3.94 -11.91 3.41
CA PRO A 8 -3.24 -12.98 2.71
C PRO A 8 -3.36 -12.93 1.19
N GLY A 9 -4.28 -12.15 0.62
CA GLY A 9 -4.66 -12.28 -0.78
C GLY A 9 -5.09 -10.99 -1.47
N GLY A 10 -5.55 -11.13 -2.71
CA GLY A 10 -5.81 -10.02 -3.63
C GLY A 10 -7.09 -9.22 -3.38
N SER A 11 -7.72 -9.32 -2.20
CA SER A 11 -8.96 -8.60 -1.83
C SER A 11 -8.79 -7.75 -0.56
N CYS A 12 -7.56 -7.57 -0.12
CA CYS A 12 -7.22 -6.75 1.03
C CYS A 12 -6.02 -5.85 0.74
N VAL A 13 -5.81 -4.88 1.62
CA VAL A 13 -4.77 -3.87 1.53
C VAL A 13 -4.23 -3.58 2.93
N GLN A 14 -2.95 -3.21 3.00
CA GLN A 14 -2.30 -2.85 4.25
C GLN A 14 -1.76 -1.44 4.18
N ILE A 15 -1.97 -0.65 5.22
CA ILE A 15 -1.67 0.78 5.22
C ILE A 15 -0.90 1.12 6.49
N VAL A 16 0.18 1.88 6.33
CA VAL A 16 0.87 2.55 7.43
C VAL A 16 0.82 4.05 7.16
N ASN A 17 0.15 4.77 8.05
CA ASN A 17 0.04 6.23 7.98
C ASN A 17 1.34 6.91 8.43
N PRO A 18 1.67 8.07 7.83
CA PRO A 18 2.83 8.86 8.23
C PRO A 18 2.64 9.43 9.64
N ALA A 19 3.74 9.84 10.28
CA ALA A 19 3.73 10.29 11.67
C ALA A 19 2.72 11.41 11.96
N GLY A 20 2.55 12.38 11.06
CA GLY A 20 1.59 13.48 11.22
C GLY A 20 0.12 13.12 10.98
N HIS A 21 -0.18 11.88 10.58
CA HIS A 21 -1.54 11.41 10.27
C HIS A 21 -1.88 10.13 11.06
N ARG A 22 -1.17 9.86 12.15
CA ARG A 22 -1.47 8.77 13.08
C ARG A 22 -1.55 9.31 14.50
N THR A 23 -2.39 8.71 15.32
CA THR A 23 -2.60 9.10 16.72
C THR A 23 -1.89 8.19 17.72
N ARG A 24 -1.28 7.08 17.26
CA ARG A 24 -0.62 6.10 18.13
C ARG A 24 0.86 5.93 17.77
N THR A 25 1.65 5.81 18.83
CA THR A 25 3.02 5.31 18.83
C THR A 25 3.04 4.13 19.79
N PRO A 26 3.43 2.90 19.37
CA PRO A 26 4.21 2.54 18.18
C PRO A 26 3.43 2.52 16.85
N ILE A 27 4.12 2.34 15.72
CA ILE A 27 3.50 2.06 14.41
C ILE A 27 2.53 0.90 14.55
N HIS A 28 1.36 1.03 13.92
CA HIS A 28 0.46 -0.06 13.65
C HIS A 28 0.16 -0.13 12.15
N ILE A 29 -0.06 -1.35 11.67
CA ILE A 29 -0.41 -1.64 10.28
C ILE A 29 -1.92 -1.80 10.24
N HIS A 30 -2.60 -0.95 9.49
CA HIS A 30 -4.01 -1.14 9.21
C HIS A 30 -4.16 -2.18 8.12
N SER A 31 -5.10 -3.13 8.28
CA SER A 31 -5.43 -4.10 7.25
C SER A 31 -6.93 -4.02 6.97
N TYR A 32 -7.30 -3.78 5.72
CA TYR A 32 -8.68 -3.59 5.30
C TYR A 32 -9.02 -4.45 4.11
N HIS A 33 -10.30 -4.83 4.00
CA HIS A 33 -10.89 -5.09 2.70
C HIS A 33 -11.18 -3.75 2.02
N TYR A 34 -10.80 -3.63 0.77
CA TYR A 34 -11.04 -2.43 -0.02
C TYR A 34 -12.30 -2.60 -0.87
N ASN A 35 -12.97 -1.49 -1.16
CA ASN A 35 -14.16 -1.44 -2.00
C ASN A 35 -14.06 -0.26 -2.97
N GLY A 36 -14.95 -0.21 -3.97
CA GLY A 36 -15.12 0.93 -4.88
C GLY A 36 -13.80 1.59 -5.32
N HIS A 37 -13.51 2.75 -4.74
CA HIS A 37 -12.32 3.55 -5.03
C HIS A 37 -10.99 2.81 -4.77
N GLY A 38 -10.89 1.99 -3.72
CA GLY A 38 -9.72 1.15 -3.48
C GLY A 38 -9.48 0.12 -4.60
N ALA A 39 -10.55 -0.49 -5.12
CA ALA A 39 -10.44 -1.42 -6.24
C ALA A 39 -9.99 -0.71 -7.53
N HIS A 40 -10.52 0.49 -7.79
CA HIS A 40 -10.09 1.32 -8.91
C HIS A 40 -8.61 1.73 -8.80
N LEU A 41 -8.17 2.13 -7.61
CA LEU A 41 -6.76 2.44 -7.35
C LEU A 41 -5.87 1.21 -7.58
N LYS A 42 -6.27 0.03 -7.10
CA LYS A 42 -5.53 -1.22 -7.35
C LYS A 42 -5.40 -1.51 -8.84
N HIS A 43 -6.48 -1.40 -9.60
CA HIS A 43 -6.44 -1.64 -11.05
C HIS A 43 -5.46 -0.69 -11.76
N ARG A 44 -5.47 0.62 -11.40
CA ARG A 44 -4.51 1.59 -11.93
C ARG A 44 -3.07 1.25 -11.57
N LEU A 45 -2.84 0.82 -10.33
CA LEU A 45 -1.52 0.38 -9.86
C LEU A 45 -1.03 -0.85 -10.64
N GLU A 46 -1.92 -1.82 -10.88
CA GLU A 46 -1.62 -3.04 -11.65
C GLU A 46 -1.26 -2.71 -13.11
N SER A 47 -2.06 -1.90 -13.78
CA SER A 47 -1.78 -1.43 -15.15
C SER A 47 -0.42 -0.70 -15.25
N ALA A 48 -0.06 0.06 -14.23
CA ALA A 48 1.17 0.82 -14.21
C ALA A 48 2.43 0.00 -13.83
N THR A 49 2.30 -1.11 -13.10
CA THR A 49 3.45 -1.80 -12.48
C THR A 49 3.57 -3.28 -12.83
N CYS A 50 2.49 -3.99 -13.18
CA CYS A 50 2.58 -5.41 -13.54
C CYS A 50 3.42 -5.60 -14.81
N GLY A 51 4.36 -6.53 -14.77
CA GLY A 51 5.29 -6.80 -15.87
C GLY A 51 6.32 -5.71 -16.12
N LYS A 52 6.38 -4.65 -15.29
CA LYS A 52 7.26 -3.50 -15.45
C LYS A 52 8.25 -3.42 -14.29
N GLY A 53 9.49 -3.03 -14.61
CA GLY A 53 10.56 -2.89 -13.62
C GLY A 53 10.64 -1.47 -13.05
N GLY A 54 10.89 -1.37 -11.74
CA GLY A 54 11.21 -0.11 -11.08
C GLY A 54 10.03 0.60 -10.41
N TRP A 55 10.23 1.88 -10.10
CA TRP A 55 9.25 2.72 -9.43
C TRP A 55 8.54 3.62 -10.43
N HIS A 56 7.23 3.48 -10.53
CA HIS A 56 6.38 4.21 -11.46
C HIS A 56 5.60 5.32 -10.77
N SER A 57 5.41 6.43 -11.47
CA SER A 57 4.48 7.52 -11.13
C SER A 57 3.40 7.60 -12.21
N GLY A 58 2.28 8.27 -11.94
CA GLY A 58 1.18 8.35 -12.92
C GLY A 58 -0.13 8.87 -12.34
N GLY A 59 -0.05 10.00 -11.62
CA GLY A 59 -1.22 10.56 -10.94
C GLY A 59 -1.74 9.66 -9.81
N PHE A 60 -0.85 8.92 -9.15
CA PHE A 60 -1.18 8.25 -7.90
C PHE A 60 -1.41 9.29 -6.80
N PRO A 61 -2.24 8.98 -5.79
CA PRO A 61 -2.54 9.92 -4.73
C PRO A 61 -1.29 10.54 -4.12
N CYS A 62 -1.35 11.85 -3.92
CA CYS A 62 -0.36 12.62 -3.16
C CYS A 62 1.08 12.45 -3.70
N GLY A 63 1.21 12.58 -5.03
CA GLY A 63 2.48 12.46 -5.73
C GLY A 63 3.13 11.08 -5.60
N GLY A 64 2.33 10.05 -5.31
CA GLY A 64 2.83 8.75 -4.94
C GLY A 64 3.57 8.02 -6.07
N ARG A 65 4.43 7.08 -5.66
CA ARG A 65 5.14 6.16 -6.55
C ARG A 65 4.86 4.73 -6.15
N ALA A 66 4.70 3.85 -7.15
CA ALA A 66 4.39 2.45 -6.93
C ALA A 66 5.41 1.53 -7.59
N LYS A 67 5.62 0.36 -6.98
CA LYS A 67 6.48 -0.69 -7.51
C LYS A 67 5.86 -2.07 -7.26
N TYR A 68 5.97 -2.93 -8.27
CA TYR A 68 5.66 -4.35 -8.15
C TYR A 68 6.87 -5.12 -7.59
N PHE A 69 6.58 -6.08 -6.73
CA PHE A 69 7.52 -7.04 -6.18
C PHE A 69 6.99 -8.46 -6.37
N ARG A 70 7.86 -9.37 -6.82
CA ARG A 70 7.55 -10.79 -6.80
C ARG A 70 7.50 -11.26 -5.34
N GLY A 71 6.41 -11.92 -4.95
CA GLY A 71 6.18 -12.33 -3.57
C GLY A 71 5.80 -11.17 -2.64
N TYR A 72 6.15 -11.27 -1.35
CA TYR A 72 5.83 -10.27 -0.33
C TYR A 72 7.12 -9.69 0.27
N PRO A 73 7.52 -8.46 -0.09
CA PRO A 73 8.74 -7.85 0.41
C PRO A 73 8.63 -7.42 1.89
N PRO A 74 9.75 -7.25 2.61
CA PRO A 74 9.77 -6.85 4.03
C PRO A 74 9.50 -5.35 4.24
N VAL A 75 8.48 -4.80 3.57
CA VAL A 75 8.22 -3.35 3.47
C VAL A 75 8.17 -2.67 4.84
N PHE A 76 7.42 -3.25 5.77
CA PHE A 76 7.20 -2.64 7.09
C PHE A 76 8.44 -2.67 7.99
N SER A 77 9.30 -3.67 7.83
CA SER A 77 10.59 -3.74 8.54
C SER A 77 11.54 -2.65 8.05
N VAL A 78 11.53 -2.36 6.75
CA VAL A 78 12.36 -1.29 6.15
C VAL A 78 11.79 0.10 6.45
N TYR A 79 10.46 0.25 6.49
CA TYR A 79 9.81 1.54 6.77
C TYR A 79 10.17 2.10 8.16
N GLY A 80 10.38 1.22 9.16
CA GLY A 80 11.16 1.56 10.35
C GLY A 80 10.63 2.68 11.26
N GLY A 81 9.38 3.16 11.14
CA GLY A 81 8.84 4.13 12.10
C GLY A 81 8.88 5.60 11.71
N SER A 82 9.77 5.97 10.79
CA SER A 82 10.32 7.33 10.69
C SER A 82 9.67 8.25 9.64
N GLY A 83 8.71 7.73 8.86
CA GLY A 83 8.33 8.34 7.59
C GLY A 83 7.36 9.52 7.65
N ARG A 84 7.66 10.55 6.84
CA ARG A 84 6.68 11.52 6.30
C ARG A 84 5.79 10.91 5.19
N ALA A 85 6.05 9.65 4.83
CA ALA A 85 5.37 8.93 3.76
C ALA A 85 4.32 7.96 4.32
N CYS A 86 3.19 7.83 3.63
CA CYS A 86 2.24 6.74 3.79
C CYS A 86 2.69 5.55 2.93
N VAL A 87 2.59 4.35 3.47
CA VAL A 87 2.90 3.11 2.75
C VAL A 87 1.65 2.26 2.64
N THR A 88 1.24 2.00 1.41
CA THR A 88 0.08 1.16 1.09
C THR A 88 0.55 -0.07 0.32
N VAL A 89 0.20 -1.25 0.79
CA VAL A 89 0.64 -2.55 0.27
C VAL A 89 -0.58 -3.33 -0.20
N TRP A 90 -0.52 -3.83 -1.43
CA TRP A 90 -1.55 -4.65 -2.08
C TRP A 90 -1.00 -6.05 -2.35
N PRO A 91 -1.16 -7.00 -1.42
CA PRO A 91 -0.79 -8.40 -1.63
C PRO A 91 -1.69 -9.05 -2.69
N GLY A 92 -1.19 -10.11 -3.33
CA GLY A 92 -1.97 -10.86 -4.34
C GLY A 92 -2.16 -10.14 -5.67
N SER A 93 -1.39 -9.09 -5.95
CA SER A 93 -1.40 -8.37 -7.22
C SER A 93 -0.57 -9.06 -8.30
N CYS A 94 -0.85 -8.78 -9.57
CA CYS A 94 -0.09 -9.31 -10.72
C CYS A 94 0.14 -10.83 -10.66
N HIS A 95 -0.92 -11.62 -10.47
CA HIS A 95 -0.85 -13.09 -10.32
C HIS A 95 -0.08 -13.57 -9.06
N GLY A 96 -0.23 -12.87 -7.94
CA GLY A 96 0.21 -13.36 -6.62
C GLY A 96 1.44 -12.68 -6.02
N GLY A 97 1.98 -11.64 -6.65
CA GLY A 97 2.98 -10.76 -6.04
C GLY A 97 2.37 -9.63 -5.22
N THR A 98 3.13 -8.56 -5.00
CA THR A 98 2.74 -7.44 -4.14
C THR A 98 3.05 -6.12 -4.81
N ILE A 99 2.10 -5.19 -4.80
CA ILE A 99 2.36 -3.80 -5.17
C ILE A 99 2.52 -2.97 -3.91
N VAL A 100 3.57 -2.14 -3.86
CA VAL A 100 3.79 -1.15 -2.81
C VAL A 100 3.63 0.23 -3.41
N LEU A 101 2.74 1.03 -2.83
CA LEU A 101 2.55 2.44 -3.10
C LEU A 101 3.12 3.25 -1.93
N VAL A 102 4.02 4.19 -2.23
CA VAL A 102 4.51 5.18 -1.29
C VAL A 102 3.93 6.53 -1.70
N SER A 103 3.18 7.17 -0.80
CA SER A 103 2.63 8.51 -1.01
C SER A 103 3.13 9.48 0.06
N TYR A 104 3.15 10.77 -0.24
CA TYR A 104 3.76 11.78 0.62
C TYR A 104 2.74 12.85 1.02
N GLY A 105 2.81 13.31 2.27
CA GLY A 105 2.02 14.45 2.73
C GLY A 105 0.51 14.21 2.88
N CYS A 106 0.03 12.96 2.80
CA CYS A 106 -1.36 12.62 3.03
C CYS A 106 -1.53 11.18 3.55
N SER A 107 -2.73 10.87 4.07
CA SER A 107 -3.22 9.49 4.21
C SER A 107 -4.34 9.23 3.21
N ILE A 108 -4.35 8.03 2.61
CA ILE A 108 -5.41 7.56 1.71
C ILE A 108 -6.27 6.47 2.35
N GLU A 109 -6.12 6.24 3.65
CA GLU A 109 -6.81 5.16 4.36
C GLU A 109 -8.33 5.21 4.13
N HIS A 110 -8.93 6.39 4.37
CA HIS A 110 -10.38 6.58 4.28
C HIS A 110 -10.92 6.56 2.83
N SER A 111 -10.05 6.65 1.82
CA SER A 111 -10.46 6.56 0.41
C SER A 111 -10.31 5.15 -0.16
N ILE A 112 -9.66 4.24 0.55
CA ILE A 112 -9.48 2.85 0.12
C ILE A 112 -10.59 1.93 0.67
N SER A 113 -11.06 2.22 1.87
CA SER A 113 -12.12 1.49 2.53
C SER A 113 -13.04 2.53 3.18
N ARG A 114 -14.22 2.75 2.58
CA ARG A 114 -15.33 3.28 3.39
C ARG A 114 -15.74 2.14 4.30
N ARG A 115 -15.59 2.34 5.61
CA ARG A 115 -16.30 1.53 6.61
C ARG A 115 -17.80 1.54 6.33
#